data_AF-A0A816BYN1-F1
#
_entry.id   AF-A0A816BYN1-F1
#
_cell.length_a   1.000
_cell.length_b   1.000
_cell.length_c   1.000
_cell.angle_alpha   90.00
_cell.angle_beta   90.00
_cell.angle_gamma   90.00
#
_symmetry.space_group_name_H-M   'P 1'
#
loop_
_entity.id
_entity.type
_entity.pdbx_description
1 polymer ?
#
loop_
_entity_poly.entity_id
_entity_poly.type
_entity_poly.pdbx_seq_one_letter_code
_entity_poly.pdbx_strand_id
1 'polypeptide(L)'
;MSTTVFVGLGLAAFGFGGRYLARYGKSIAENLTKTTGVIAEGLSSKYYKGGFDTKMNRREAALILGVSPTTNKIRLRDAYKRLIILNHPDRGGSPYIAAKINEAKEIFEKGIK
;
A
#
# COMPACT_ATOMS: atom_id res chain seq x y z
N MET A 1 -7.69 54.75 -16.30
CA MET A 1 -8.70 54.23 -17.26
C MET A 1 -8.34 52.87 -17.85
N SER A 2 -7.06 52.49 -17.95
CA SER A 2 -6.65 51.20 -18.55
C SER A 2 -6.91 49.97 -17.64
N THR A 3 -6.73 50.10 -16.32
CA THR A 3 -6.88 49.01 -15.34
C THR A 3 -8.30 48.44 -15.24
N THR A 4 -9.33 49.27 -15.35
CA THR A 4 -10.73 48.84 -15.30
C THR A 4 -11.13 47.99 -16.50
N VAL A 5 -10.57 48.25 -17.68
CA VAL A 5 -10.84 47.48 -18.91
C VAL A 5 -10.21 46.10 -18.83
N PHE A 6 -8.98 45.99 -18.30
CA PHE A 6 -8.32 44.69 -18.08
C PHE A 6 -9.02 43.84 -17.03
N VAL A 7 -9.49 44.44 -15.94
CA VAL A 7 -10.27 43.73 -14.92
C VAL A 7 -11.59 43.20 -15.49
N GLY A 8 -12.29 44.01 -16.31
CA GLY A 8 -13.52 43.58 -16.99
C GLY A 8 -13.30 42.42 -17.97
N LEU A 9 -12.23 42.50 -18.79
CA LEU A 9 -11.87 41.42 -19.73
C LEU A 9 -11.46 40.14 -19.02
N GLY A 10 -10.68 40.24 -17.94
CA GLY A 10 -10.28 39.08 -17.13
C GLY A 10 -11.49 38.36 -16.53
N LEU A 11 -12.44 39.10 -15.97
CA LEU A 11 -13.65 38.53 -15.38
C LEU A 11 -14.55 37.86 -16.44
N ALA A 12 -14.67 38.48 -17.63
CA ALA A 12 -15.43 37.92 -18.74
C ALA A 12 -14.80 36.62 -19.27
N ALA A 13 -13.47 36.60 -19.44
CA ALA A 13 -12.74 35.41 -19.87
C ALA A 13 -12.88 34.26 -18.84
N PHE A 14 -12.78 34.56 -17.55
CA PHE A 14 -13.01 33.58 -16.49
C PHE A 14 -14.44 33.05 -16.47
N GLY A 15 -15.45 33.93 -16.59
CA GLY A 15 -16.85 33.54 -16.59
C GLY A 15 -17.24 32.68 -17.79
N PHE A 16 -16.82 33.07 -19.00
CA PHE A 16 -17.09 32.30 -20.22
C PHE A 16 -16.28 31.01 -20.28
N GLY A 17 -14.99 31.05 -19.92
CA GLY A 17 -14.14 29.86 -19.84
C GLY A 17 -14.67 28.85 -18.83
N GLY A 18 -15.08 29.30 -17.64
CA GLY A 18 -15.70 28.47 -16.62
C GLY A 18 -17.03 27.85 -17.08
N ARG A 19 -17.91 28.63 -17.74
CA ARG A 19 -19.20 28.13 -18.25
C ARG A 19 -19.04 27.13 -19.40
N TYR A 20 -18.03 27.33 -20.26
CA TYR A 20 -17.70 26.41 -21.35
C TYR A 20 -17.20 25.07 -20.80
N LEU A 21 -16.24 25.12 -19.86
CA LEU A 21 -15.75 23.92 -19.17
C LEU A 21 -16.85 23.23 -18.35
N ALA A 22 -17.77 23.94 -17.71
CA ALA A 22 -18.86 23.32 -16.96
C ALA A 22 -19.88 22.57 -17.85
N ARG A 23 -20.11 23.05 -19.08
CA ARG A 23 -21.03 22.38 -20.02
C ARG A 23 -20.40 21.17 -20.71
N TYR A 24 -19.12 21.24 -21.07
CA TYR A 24 -18.40 20.15 -21.74
C TYR A 24 -17.59 19.25 -20.80
N GLY A 25 -17.41 19.66 -19.55
CA GLY A 25 -16.55 18.99 -18.57
C GLY A 25 -17.20 17.88 -17.78
N LYS A 26 -18.53 17.69 -17.84
CA LYS A 26 -19.20 16.57 -17.15
C LYS A 26 -18.68 15.21 -17.65
N SER A 27 -18.48 15.06 -18.96
CA SER A 27 -17.93 13.83 -19.57
C SER A 27 -16.44 13.63 -19.28
N ILE A 28 -15.66 14.73 -19.23
CA ILE A 28 -14.23 14.67 -18.87
C ILE A 28 -14.08 14.33 -17.39
N ALA A 29 -14.89 14.93 -16.52
CA ALA A 29 -14.89 14.65 -15.08
C ALA A 29 -15.25 13.20 -14.78
N GLU A 30 -16.23 12.63 -15.49
CA GLU A 30 -16.60 11.21 -15.34
C GLU A 30 -15.48 10.25 -15.76
N ASN A 31 -14.72 10.57 -16.81
CA ASN A 31 -13.57 9.76 -17.23
C ASN A 31 -12.36 9.95 -16.30
N LEU A 32 -12.13 11.18 -15.83
CA LEU A 32 -11.03 11.50 -14.93
C LEU A 32 -11.25 10.88 -13.54
N THR A 33 -12.47 10.92 -13.00
CA THR A 33 -12.84 10.30 -11.72
C THR A 33 -12.71 8.77 -11.74
N LYS A 34 -13.05 8.13 -12.87
CA LYS A 34 -12.80 6.69 -13.05
C LYS A 34 -11.30 6.37 -13.07
N THR A 35 -10.49 7.19 -13.73
CA THR A 35 -9.03 6.98 -13.72
C THR A 35 -8.38 7.29 -12.37
N THR A 36 -8.83 8.31 -11.64
CA THR A 36 -8.30 8.61 -10.30
C THR A 36 -8.73 7.57 -9.28
N GLY A 37 -9.94 7.01 -9.41
CA GLY A 37 -10.42 5.88 -8.59
C GLY A 37 -9.56 4.62 -8.76
N VAL A 38 -9.18 4.28 -10.00
CA VAL A 38 -8.31 3.12 -10.29
C VAL A 38 -6.87 3.35 -9.78
N ILE A 39 -6.36 4.58 -9.88
CA ILE A 39 -5.04 4.93 -9.30
C ILE A 39 -5.09 4.86 -7.77
N ALA A 40 -6.19 5.30 -7.15
CA ALA A 40 -6.40 5.20 -5.70
C ALA A 40 -6.53 3.74 -5.23
N GLU A 41 -7.27 2.88 -5.96
CA GLU A 41 -7.37 1.44 -5.67
C GLU A 41 -6.04 0.70 -5.85
N GLY A 42 -5.27 1.06 -6.88
CA GLY A 42 -3.92 0.53 -7.10
C GLY A 42 -2.94 0.90 -5.99
N LEU A 43 -3.12 2.06 -5.34
CA LEU A 43 -2.35 2.46 -4.16
C LEU A 43 -2.83 1.79 -2.86
N SER A 44 -4.13 1.46 -2.75
CA SER A 44 -4.77 1.03 -1.50
C SER A 44 -4.66 -0.47 -1.18
N SER A 45 -4.24 -1.32 -2.13
CA SER A 45 -4.31 -2.79 -1.99
C SER A 45 -3.03 -3.51 -1.54
N LYS A 46 -1.97 -2.80 -1.10
CA LYS A 46 -0.68 -3.44 -0.77
C LYS A 46 -0.68 -4.37 0.45
N TYR A 47 -1.73 -4.36 1.26
CA TYR A 47 -1.80 -5.15 2.50
C TYR A 47 -2.75 -6.33 2.36
N TYR A 48 -2.37 -7.46 2.96
CA TYR A 48 -3.26 -8.61 3.10
C TYR A 48 -4.44 -8.24 4.01
N LYS A 49 -5.66 -8.50 3.55
CA LYS A 49 -6.87 -8.28 4.35
C LYS A 49 -7.02 -9.40 5.37
N GLY A 50 -7.28 -9.04 6.62
CA GLY A 50 -7.48 -9.99 7.73
C GLY A 50 -6.35 -9.97 8.76
N GLY A 51 -6.40 -10.91 9.71
CA GLY A 51 -5.35 -11.14 10.69
C GLY A 51 -4.48 -12.35 10.34
N PHE A 52 -3.66 -12.79 11.29
CA PHE A 52 -2.96 -14.07 11.18
C PHE A 52 -3.95 -15.23 11.24
N ASP A 53 -3.57 -16.34 10.62
CA ASP A 53 -4.32 -17.58 10.74
C ASP A 53 -4.30 -18.07 12.20
N THR A 54 -5.37 -18.78 12.59
CA THR A 54 -5.50 -19.34 13.94
C THR A 54 -4.38 -20.33 14.27
N LYS A 55 -3.88 -21.03 13.25
CA LYS A 55 -2.75 -21.94 13.31
C LYS A 55 -1.79 -21.62 12.18
N MET A 56 -0.53 -21.36 12.53
CA MET A 56 0.51 -21.04 11.54
C MET A 56 0.67 -22.16 10.53
N ASN A 57 0.56 -21.80 9.25
CA ASN A 57 0.77 -22.71 8.14
C ASN A 57 2.02 -22.33 7.35
N ARG A 58 2.49 -23.25 6.50
CA ARG A 58 3.72 -23.04 5.72
C ARG A 58 3.62 -21.87 4.74
N ARG A 59 2.42 -21.60 4.21
CA ARG A 59 2.17 -20.51 3.26
C ARG A 59 2.27 -19.15 3.96
N GLU A 60 1.58 -18.99 5.08
CA GLU A 60 1.62 -17.81 5.95
C GLU A 60 3.04 -17.59 6.47
N ALA A 61 3.73 -18.63 6.92
CA ALA A 61 5.12 -18.53 7.34
C ALA A 61 6.04 -17.97 6.23
N ALA A 62 5.85 -18.40 4.98
CA ALA A 62 6.58 -17.88 3.83
C ALA A 62 6.31 -16.38 3.61
N LEU A 63 5.04 -15.98 3.76
CA LEU A 63 4.60 -14.59 3.62
C LEU A 63 5.16 -13.70 4.73
N ILE A 64 5.11 -14.14 6.00
CA ILE A 64 5.65 -13.43 7.16
C ILE A 64 7.16 -13.23 7.02
N LEU A 65 7.87 -14.28 6.63
CA LEU A 65 9.32 -14.26 6.49
C LEU A 65 9.79 -13.57 5.21
N GLY A 66 8.89 -13.31 4.26
CA GLY A 66 9.23 -12.70 2.98
C GLY A 66 10.11 -13.58 2.09
N VAL A 67 9.94 -14.91 2.17
CA VAL A 67 10.76 -15.88 1.43
C VAL A 67 9.93 -16.76 0.50
N SER A 68 10.54 -17.24 -0.58
CA SER A 68 9.92 -18.27 -1.42
C SER A 68 9.59 -19.55 -0.62
N PRO A 69 8.48 -20.26 -0.89
CA PRO A 69 8.17 -21.56 -0.30
C PRO A 69 9.27 -22.63 -0.47
N THR A 70 10.14 -22.46 -1.47
CA THR A 70 11.26 -23.34 -1.85
C THR A 70 12.63 -22.84 -1.38
N THR A 71 12.66 -21.84 -0.47
CA THR A 71 13.89 -21.26 0.06
C THR A 71 14.75 -22.25 0.86
N ASN A 72 16.07 -22.07 0.80
CA ASN A 72 17.05 -22.84 1.57
C ASN A 72 17.17 -22.37 3.04
N LYS A 73 17.77 -23.21 3.90
CA LYS A 73 17.94 -22.93 5.34
C LYS A 73 18.77 -21.67 5.63
N ILE A 74 19.71 -21.32 4.75
CA ILE A 74 20.59 -20.14 4.91
C ILE A 74 19.76 -18.85 4.78
N ARG A 75 19.04 -18.69 3.66
CA ARG A 75 18.20 -17.50 3.44
C ARG A 75 17.07 -17.39 4.45
N LEU A 76 16.51 -18.53 4.90
CA LEU A 76 15.53 -18.55 5.99
C LEU A 76 16.10 -17.90 7.26
N ARG A 77 17.30 -18.30 7.69
CA ARG A 77 17.93 -17.76 8.90
C ARG A 77 18.26 -16.28 8.76
N ASP A 78 18.71 -15.86 7.59
CA ASP A 78 19.01 -14.44 7.35
C ASP A 78 17.75 -13.57 7.36
N ALA A 79 16.67 -14.03 6.73
CA ALA A 79 15.38 -13.34 6.74
C ALA A 79 14.82 -13.23 8.17
N TYR A 80 14.84 -14.35 8.91
CA TYR A 80 14.43 -14.40 10.31
C TYR A 80 15.22 -13.41 11.18
N LYS A 81 16.56 -13.41 11.08
CA LYS A 81 17.42 -12.49 11.85
C LYS A 81 17.09 -11.03 11.58
N ARG A 82 16.88 -10.65 10.31
CA ARG A 82 16.50 -9.29 9.94
C ARG A 82 15.17 -8.89 10.56
N LEU A 83 14.17 -9.77 10.48
CA LEU A 83 12.83 -9.50 11.00
C LEU A 83 12.79 -9.40 12.53
N ILE A 84 13.46 -10.32 13.25
CA ILE A 84 13.43 -10.31 14.72
C ILE A 84 14.18 -9.12 15.30
N ILE A 85 15.27 -8.69 14.66
CA ILE A 85 16.05 -7.50 15.08
C ILE A 85 15.19 -6.24 15.03
N LEU A 86 14.34 -6.12 14.01
CA LEU A 86 13.44 -4.98 13.80
C LEU A 86 12.20 -5.03 14.70
N ASN A 87 11.68 -6.23 14.98
CA ASN A 87 10.42 -6.42 15.69
C ASN A 87 10.61 -6.89 17.15
N HIS A 88 11.83 -6.84 17.68
CA HIS A 88 12.10 -7.31 19.05
C HIS A 88 11.36 -6.46 20.08
N PRO A 89 10.71 -7.06 21.10
CA PRO A 89 9.99 -6.30 22.14
C PRO A 89 10.88 -5.30 22.88
N ASP A 90 12.12 -5.68 23.21
CA ASP A 90 13.09 -4.78 23.88
C ASP A 90 13.51 -3.57 23.03
N ARG A 91 13.18 -3.56 21.73
CA ARG A 91 13.42 -2.44 20.82
C ARG A 91 12.14 -1.70 20.44
N GLY A 92 11.07 -1.88 21.21
CA GLY A 92 9.75 -1.28 20.96
C GLY A 92 8.90 -2.05 19.93
N GLY A 93 9.30 -3.27 19.57
CA GLY A 93 8.49 -4.16 18.75
C GLY A 93 7.32 -4.78 19.52
N SER A 94 6.34 -5.33 18.80
CA SER A 94 5.21 -6.01 19.43
C SER A 94 5.60 -7.43 19.86
N PRO A 95 5.37 -7.83 21.13
CA PRO A 95 5.58 -9.22 21.57
C PRO A 95 4.80 -10.24 20.72
N TYR A 96 3.60 -9.86 20.28
CA TYR A 96 2.75 -10.71 19.43
C TYR A 96 3.35 -10.93 18.04
N ILE A 97 3.88 -9.86 17.42
CA ILE A 97 4.53 -9.96 16.10
C ILE A 97 5.83 -10.76 16.21
N ALA A 98 6.64 -10.54 17.25
CA ALA A 98 7.84 -11.32 17.51
C ALA A 98 7.51 -12.82 17.68
N ALA A 99 6.46 -13.15 18.42
CA ALA A 99 5.98 -14.52 18.57
C ALA A 99 5.56 -15.13 17.22
N LYS A 100 4.85 -14.39 16.37
CA LYS A 100 4.46 -14.84 15.03
C LYS A 100 5.64 -15.08 14.09
N ILE A 101 6.68 -14.25 14.16
CA ILE A 101 7.93 -14.44 13.40
C ILE A 101 8.65 -15.72 13.87
N ASN A 102 8.67 -15.99 15.18
CA ASN A 102 9.26 -17.20 15.75
C ASN A 102 8.48 -18.46 15.31
N GLU A 103 7.14 -18.41 15.38
CA GLU A 103 6.26 -19.49 14.94
C GLU A 103 6.46 -19.80 13.45
N ALA A 104 6.54 -18.75 12.60
CA ALA A 104 6.81 -18.88 11.18
C ALA A 104 8.16 -19.58 10.90
N LYS A 105 9.22 -19.19 11.62
CA LYS A 105 10.55 -19.82 11.49
C LYS A 105 10.50 -21.31 11.82
N GLU A 106 9.81 -21.69 12.89
CA GLU A 106 9.72 -23.09 13.32
C GLU A 106 8.97 -23.97 12.31
N ILE A 107 7.80 -23.50 11.84
CA ILE A 107 6.99 -24.23 10.85
C ILE A 107 7.74 -24.36 9.52
N PHE A 108 8.41 -23.30 9.08
CA PHE A 108 9.14 -23.32 7.82
C PHE A 108 10.38 -24.22 7.88
N GLU A 109 11.16 -24.17 8.98
CA GLU A 109 12.35 -25.01 9.16
C GLU A 109 12.00 -26.51 9.18
N LYS A 110 10.89 -26.90 9.82
CA LYS A 110 10.36 -28.27 9.80
C LYS A 110 10.02 -28.76 8.38
N GLY A 111 9.66 -27.84 7.47
CA GLY A 111 9.29 -28.15 6.10
C GLY A 111 10.45 -28.20 5.09
N ILE A 112 11.65 -27.75 5.47
CA ILE A 112 12.85 -27.85 4.63
C ILE A 112 13.59 -29.14 5.00
N LYS A 113 13.43 -30.17 4.17
CA LYS A 113 14.29 -31.37 4.22
C LYS A 113 15.71 -30.94 3.83
#